data_AF-A0A4Q5EQ43-F1
#
_entry.id   AF-A0A4Q5EQ43-F1
#
_cell.length_a   1.000
_cell.length_b   1.000
_cell.length_c   1.000
_cell.angle_alpha   90.00
_cell.angle_beta   90.00
_cell.angle_gamma   90.00
#
_symmetry.space_group_name_H-M   'P 1'
#
loop_
_entity.id
_entity.type
_entity.pdbx_description
1 polymer ?
#
loop_
_entity_poly.entity_id
_entity_poly.type
_entity_poly.pdbx_seq_one_letter_code
_entity_poly.pdbx_strand_id
1 'polypeptide(L)'
;MEFRKNDILTLDIEDCGVDGEGIGKADGFTVFVKDAVIGDRIKAKIIKAKKNYGYGRLMEVITPSPYRVKPACSIARQCGGCQLQALSYEQQLKFKEKKVRGHLERIGGFQNLDMETIMGMEDPYHYRNKAQFPVGKNKDGKIITGFYAGRTHSIIDNRECILGVKQNKEVLDRVIGHMEKYHVQPYDEATGKGLVRHIMIRYGFHTDEMMVCLILNGDKIPAEKALVESLCEIPEMTSITINVNKKRNNVILGDQLRLLWGQSYITDSIGDISYQISPLSFFQVNPIQTEKLYGKALEYAGLTGNETVWDLYCGIGTISLFLAQKAKFVRGVEIVPQAIDNARENAKLNGIENVEFFVGKAEEVLPREYEKNGVYADVIVVDPPRKGCDEVLLNTILKMKPERVVYVSCDSATLARDLKVLCAEDYELVRVSTTDMFPQGVHVETVCLLSKKCPV
;
A
#
# COMPACT_ATOMS: atom_id res chain seq x y z
N MET A 1 -18.90 28.90 -23.05
CA MET A 1 -17.69 29.72 -22.87
C MET A 1 -16.48 28.80 -23.03
N GLU A 2 -15.40 29.22 -23.69
CA GLU A 2 -14.20 28.37 -23.85
C GLU A 2 -13.17 28.77 -22.79
N PHE A 3 -12.97 27.93 -21.77
CA PHE A 3 -11.99 28.17 -20.70
C PHE A 3 -10.58 27.83 -21.16
N ARG A 4 -9.63 28.72 -20.86
CA ARG A 4 -8.23 28.66 -21.32
C ARG A 4 -7.26 28.55 -20.16
N LYS A 5 -6.03 28.15 -20.49
CA LYS A 5 -4.92 28.13 -19.53
C LYS A 5 -4.69 29.54 -18.98
N ASN A 6 -4.50 29.64 -17.67
CA ASN A 6 -4.34 30.85 -16.86
C ASN A 6 -5.62 31.59 -16.49
N ASP A 7 -6.79 31.19 -16.99
CA ASP A 7 -8.05 31.75 -16.53
C ASP A 7 -8.22 31.50 -15.03
N ILE A 8 -8.80 32.46 -14.33
CA ILE A 8 -9.11 32.37 -12.90
C ILE A 8 -10.62 32.26 -12.77
N LEU A 9 -11.07 31.16 -12.16
CA LEU A 9 -12.48 30.86 -11.96
C LEU A 9 -12.80 30.87 -10.47
N THR A 10 -14.02 31.33 -10.14
CA THR A 10 -14.62 31.05 -8.84
C THR A 10 -15.39 29.75 -8.93
N LEU A 11 -15.09 28.80 -8.06
CA LEU A 11 -15.68 27.46 -8.07
C LEU A 11 -16.22 27.13 -6.69
N ASP A 12 -17.43 26.58 -6.65
CA ASP A 12 -17.94 25.83 -5.51
C ASP A 12 -17.53 24.36 -5.70
N ILE A 13 -16.95 23.76 -4.67
CA ILE A 13 -16.42 22.38 -4.72
C ILE A 13 -17.50 21.42 -4.24
N GLU A 14 -18.02 20.61 -5.15
CA GLU A 14 -19.21 19.79 -4.92
C GLU A 14 -18.89 18.29 -4.78
N ASP A 15 -17.70 17.86 -5.24
CA ASP A 15 -17.27 16.47 -5.14
C ASP A 15 -15.75 16.34 -4.99
N CYS A 16 -15.27 15.11 -4.85
CA CYS A 16 -13.86 14.76 -4.73
C CYS A 16 -13.47 13.70 -5.77
N GLY A 17 -12.36 13.93 -6.47
CA GLY A 17 -11.79 13.03 -7.46
C GLY A 17 -11.13 11.81 -6.82
N VAL A 18 -10.84 10.80 -7.65
CA VAL A 18 -10.24 9.53 -7.20
C VAL A 18 -8.85 9.69 -6.56
N ASP A 19 -8.13 10.74 -6.93
CA ASP A 19 -6.81 11.12 -6.40
C ASP A 19 -6.89 12.22 -5.32
N GLY A 20 -8.09 12.54 -4.84
CA GLY A 20 -8.33 13.50 -3.76
C GLY A 20 -8.41 14.96 -4.20
N GLU A 21 -8.53 15.25 -5.49
CA GLU A 21 -8.73 16.62 -5.96
C GLU A 21 -10.18 17.08 -5.75
N GLY A 22 -10.39 18.32 -5.31
CA GLY A 22 -11.73 18.90 -5.30
C GLY A 22 -12.25 19.07 -6.73
N ILE A 23 -13.53 18.76 -6.94
CA ILE A 23 -14.21 18.90 -8.23
C ILE A 23 -15.21 20.05 -8.12
N GLY A 24 -15.01 21.08 -8.95
CA GLY A 24 -15.96 22.17 -9.16
C GLY A 24 -16.39 22.26 -10.61
N LYS A 25 -17.50 22.94 -10.87
CA LYS A 25 -18.02 23.19 -12.22
C LYS A 25 -18.22 24.68 -12.45
N ALA A 26 -17.86 25.15 -13.64
CA ALA A 26 -18.20 26.48 -14.13
C ALA A 26 -18.81 26.34 -15.52
N ASP A 27 -20.06 26.77 -15.72
CA ASP A 27 -20.77 26.69 -17.01
C ASP A 27 -20.69 25.30 -17.71
N GLY A 28 -20.83 24.22 -16.92
CA GLY A 28 -20.73 22.84 -17.40
C GLY A 28 -19.30 22.31 -17.62
N PHE A 29 -18.28 23.13 -17.42
CA PHE A 29 -16.87 22.72 -17.50
C PHE A 29 -16.36 22.24 -16.13
N THR A 30 -15.94 20.98 -16.06
CA THR A 30 -15.44 20.35 -14.82
C THR A 30 -13.99 20.72 -14.56
N VAL A 31 -13.66 21.18 -13.35
CA VAL A 31 -12.28 21.52 -12.97
C VAL A 31 -11.85 20.70 -11.76
N PHE A 32 -10.74 19.98 -11.90
CA PHE A 32 -10.08 19.25 -10.81
C PHE A 32 -9.03 20.14 -10.15
N VAL A 33 -9.17 20.41 -8.85
CA VAL A 33 -8.32 21.34 -8.12
C VAL A 33 -7.64 20.64 -6.95
N LYS A 34 -6.32 20.47 -7.05
CA LYS A 34 -5.51 19.95 -5.94
C LYS A 34 -5.62 20.89 -4.72
N ASP A 35 -5.66 20.31 -3.52
CA ASP A 35 -5.75 20.98 -2.21
C ASP A 35 -7.11 21.62 -1.90
N ALA A 36 -8.09 21.55 -2.82
CA ALA A 36 -9.46 21.99 -2.60
C ALA A 36 -10.28 20.90 -1.88
N VAL A 37 -11.17 21.30 -0.98
CA VAL A 37 -11.96 20.42 -0.12
C VAL A 37 -13.43 20.55 -0.49
N ILE A 38 -14.18 19.44 -0.48
CA ILE A 38 -15.63 19.45 -0.71
C ILE A 38 -16.33 20.42 0.23
N GLY A 39 -17.17 21.30 -0.31
CA GLY A 39 -17.84 22.38 0.39
C GLY A 39 -17.07 23.72 0.41
N ASP A 40 -15.84 23.78 -0.12
CA ASP A 40 -15.17 25.07 -0.26
C ASP A 40 -15.79 25.90 -1.40
N ARG A 41 -15.72 27.23 -1.24
CA ARG A 41 -15.77 28.19 -2.35
C ARG A 41 -14.38 28.76 -2.57
N ILE A 42 -13.83 28.63 -3.78
CA ILE A 42 -12.43 28.94 -4.06
C ILE A 42 -12.25 29.81 -5.31
N LYS A 43 -11.09 30.48 -5.41
CA LYS A 43 -10.52 30.91 -6.69
C LYS A 43 -9.49 29.89 -7.16
N ALA A 44 -9.65 29.38 -8.37
CA ALA A 44 -8.73 28.43 -8.98
C ALA A 44 -8.20 28.97 -10.31
N LYS A 45 -6.89 28.84 -10.54
CA LYS A 45 -6.25 29.18 -11.81
C LYS A 45 -6.10 27.93 -12.67
N ILE A 46 -6.64 27.93 -13.89
CA ILE A 46 -6.51 26.79 -14.80
C ILE A 46 -5.05 26.61 -15.22
N ILE A 47 -4.46 25.46 -14.89
CA ILE A 47 -3.10 25.08 -15.29
C ILE A 47 -3.08 24.28 -16.59
N LYS A 48 -4.16 23.56 -16.88
CA LYS A 48 -4.31 22.72 -18.08
C LYS A 48 -5.79 22.61 -18.45
N ALA A 49 -6.18 23.13 -19.61
CA ALA A 49 -7.52 22.95 -20.16
C ALA A 49 -7.56 21.75 -21.14
N LYS A 50 -8.64 20.98 -21.09
CA LYS A 50 -9.02 19.95 -22.08
C LYS A 50 -10.41 20.32 -22.64
N LYS A 51 -10.96 19.49 -23.52
CA LYS A 51 -12.23 19.76 -24.23
C LYS A 51 -13.40 20.04 -23.27
N ASN A 52 -13.62 19.16 -22.28
CA ASN A 52 -14.78 19.24 -21.37
C ASN A 52 -14.38 19.37 -19.89
N TYR A 53 -13.07 19.39 -19.60
CA TYR A 53 -12.58 19.46 -18.23
C TYR A 53 -11.21 20.13 -18.16
N GLY A 54 -10.77 20.53 -16.98
CA GLY A 54 -9.46 21.11 -16.76
C GLY A 54 -8.88 20.76 -15.40
N TYR A 55 -7.60 21.06 -15.24
CA TYR A 55 -6.91 21.01 -13.95
C TYR A 55 -6.64 22.44 -13.51
N GLY A 56 -6.96 22.74 -12.26
CA GLY A 56 -6.77 24.03 -11.61
C GLY A 56 -5.78 23.96 -10.46
N ARG A 57 -5.12 25.09 -10.20
CA ARG A 57 -4.35 25.33 -8.98
C ARG A 57 -5.17 26.20 -8.04
N LEU A 58 -5.35 25.76 -6.81
CA LEU A 58 -5.97 26.56 -5.76
C LEU A 58 -5.15 27.84 -5.51
N MET A 59 -5.78 28.99 -5.73
CA MET A 59 -5.19 30.32 -5.50
C MET A 59 -5.61 30.87 -4.14
N GLU A 60 -6.91 30.78 -3.83
CA GLU A 60 -7.52 31.36 -2.65
C GLU A 60 -8.73 30.53 -2.23
N VAL A 61 -8.91 30.32 -0.93
CA VAL A 61 -10.16 29.79 -0.36
C VAL A 61 -10.98 31.00 0.10
N ILE A 62 -12.08 31.28 -0.59
CA ILE A 62 -12.97 32.42 -0.30
C ILE A 62 -13.83 32.10 0.93
N THR A 63 -14.43 30.90 0.92
CA THR A 63 -15.22 30.38 2.03
C THR A 63 -14.78 28.94 2.29
N PRO A 64 -14.17 28.66 3.44
CA PRO A 64 -13.72 27.30 3.75
C PRO A 64 -14.93 26.40 4.05
N SER A 65 -14.84 25.16 3.59
CA SER A 65 -15.75 24.08 3.98
C SER A 65 -15.76 23.89 5.50
N PRO A 66 -16.89 23.51 6.13
CA PRO A 66 -16.90 23.08 7.52
C PRO A 66 -16.05 21.82 7.77
N TYR A 67 -15.72 21.06 6.72
CA TYR A 67 -14.89 19.86 6.78
C TYR A 67 -13.40 20.15 6.56
N ARG A 68 -13.04 21.39 6.23
CA ARG A 68 -11.64 21.77 6.01
C ARG A 68 -10.92 21.87 7.34
N VAL A 69 -9.80 21.18 7.45
CA VAL A 69 -8.90 21.25 8.61
C VAL A 69 -7.53 21.77 8.17
N LYS A 70 -6.76 22.29 9.13
CA LYS A 70 -5.35 22.62 8.90
C LYS A 70 -4.56 21.31 8.84
N PRO A 71 -3.81 21.03 7.75
CA PRO A 71 -2.93 19.86 7.69
C PRO A 71 -1.95 19.83 8.87
N ALA A 72 -1.79 18.67 9.48
CA ALA A 72 -0.83 18.47 10.57
C ALA A 72 0.63 18.56 10.09
N CYS A 73 0.91 18.15 8.84
CA CYS A 73 2.23 18.25 8.24
C CYS A 73 2.43 19.60 7.54
N SER A 74 3.47 20.32 7.91
CA SER A 74 3.83 21.63 7.34
C SER A 74 4.07 21.60 5.83
N ILE A 75 4.48 20.46 5.29
CA ILE A 75 4.77 20.26 3.86
C ILE A 75 3.71 19.46 3.10
N ALA A 76 2.55 19.18 3.71
CA ALA A 76 1.48 18.34 3.13
C ALA A 76 1.12 18.75 1.69
N ARG A 77 1.12 20.06 1.41
CA ARG A 77 0.81 20.62 0.09
C ARG A 77 1.84 20.24 -1.00
N GLN A 78 3.11 20.18 -0.62
CA GLN A 78 4.24 19.96 -1.54
C GLN A 78 4.52 18.47 -1.73
N CYS A 79 4.53 17.73 -0.61
CA CYS A 79 4.80 16.29 -0.58
C CYS A 79 3.73 15.51 -1.38
N GLY A 80 4.16 14.49 -2.12
CA GLY A 80 3.26 13.60 -2.85
C GLY A 80 2.63 12.50 -1.99
N GLY A 81 3.01 12.38 -0.71
CA GLY A 81 2.65 11.25 0.15
C GLY A 81 1.23 11.27 0.73
N CYS A 82 0.66 12.45 0.98
CA CYS A 82 -0.68 12.61 1.56
C CYS A 82 -1.53 13.53 0.68
N GLN A 83 -2.77 13.13 0.39
CA GLN A 83 -3.66 13.90 -0.47
C GLN A 83 -4.83 14.51 0.32
N LEU A 84 -5.18 13.96 1.49
CA LEU A 84 -6.42 14.29 2.20
C LEU A 84 -6.21 15.04 3.53
N GLN A 85 -5.00 15.44 3.90
CA GLN A 85 -4.75 16.10 5.21
C GLN A 85 -5.52 17.41 5.44
N ALA A 86 -6.02 18.05 4.38
CA ALA A 86 -6.86 19.24 4.51
C ALA A 86 -8.34 18.92 4.76
N LEU A 87 -8.74 17.66 4.72
CA LEU A 87 -10.09 17.16 4.95
C LEU A 87 -10.17 16.50 6.32
N SER A 88 -11.20 16.83 7.11
CA SER A 88 -11.46 16.19 8.42
C SER A 88 -11.51 14.67 8.29
N TYR A 89 -10.99 13.95 9.28
CA TYR A 89 -10.82 12.50 9.19
C TYR A 89 -12.13 11.75 8.91
N GLU A 90 -13.23 12.13 9.58
CA GLU A 90 -14.57 11.57 9.32
C GLU A 90 -14.98 11.65 7.83
N GLN A 91 -14.65 12.77 7.18
CA GLN A 91 -14.96 12.96 5.76
C GLN A 91 -13.97 12.25 4.83
N GLN A 92 -12.74 11.96 5.28
CA GLN A 92 -11.84 11.06 4.56
C GLN A 92 -12.44 9.65 4.49
N LEU A 93 -13.00 9.18 5.60
CA LEU A 93 -13.68 7.88 5.68
C LEU A 93 -14.89 7.82 4.75
N LYS A 94 -15.78 8.82 4.79
CA LYS A 94 -16.93 8.93 3.87
C LYS A 94 -16.51 8.97 2.40
N PHE A 95 -15.45 9.72 2.07
CA PHE A 95 -14.88 9.75 0.72
C PHE A 95 -14.45 8.37 0.25
N LYS A 96 -13.72 7.61 1.09
CA LYS A 96 -13.22 6.27 0.77
C LYS A 96 -14.36 5.28 0.58
N GLU A 97 -15.37 5.31 1.46
CA GLU A 97 -16.55 4.46 1.33
C GLU A 97 -17.31 4.77 0.03
N LYS A 98 -17.59 6.05 -0.25
CA LYS A 98 -18.24 6.50 -1.50
C LYS A 98 -17.48 6.03 -2.74
N LYS A 99 -16.14 6.08 -2.70
CA LYS A 99 -15.27 5.62 -3.78
C LYS A 99 -15.45 4.13 -4.07
N VAL A 100 -15.41 3.28 -3.03
CA VAL A 100 -15.58 1.82 -3.17
C VAL A 100 -17.00 1.50 -3.65
N ARG A 101 -18.02 2.05 -2.98
CA ARG A 101 -19.43 1.90 -3.36
C ARG A 101 -19.67 2.24 -4.82
N GLY A 102 -19.20 3.41 -5.24
CA GLY A 102 -19.37 3.86 -6.62
C GLY A 102 -18.66 2.99 -7.66
N HIS A 103 -17.57 2.28 -7.33
CA HIS A 103 -16.96 1.30 -8.24
C HIS A 103 -17.78 0.00 -8.30
N LEU A 104 -18.22 -0.52 -7.15
CA LEU A 104 -19.05 -1.72 -7.09
C LEU A 104 -20.37 -1.52 -7.85
N GLU A 105 -21.00 -0.35 -7.75
CA GLU A 105 -22.23 -0.04 -8.48
C GLU A 105 -22.00 0.13 -9.99
N ARG A 106 -21.05 0.98 -10.39
CA ARG A 106 -20.87 1.35 -11.81
C ARG A 106 -20.13 0.32 -12.64
N ILE A 107 -19.12 -0.34 -12.06
CA ILE A 107 -18.30 -1.34 -12.76
C ILE A 107 -18.86 -2.74 -12.47
N GLY A 108 -19.11 -3.04 -11.20
CA GLY A 108 -19.61 -4.33 -10.75
C GLY A 108 -21.08 -4.57 -11.12
N GLY A 109 -21.88 -3.50 -11.26
CA GLY A 109 -23.30 -3.59 -11.56
C GLY A 109 -24.18 -3.92 -10.35
N PHE A 110 -23.60 -3.97 -9.16
CA PHE A 110 -24.32 -4.27 -7.92
C PHE A 110 -25.23 -3.09 -7.54
N GLN A 111 -26.42 -3.39 -7.02
CA GLN A 111 -27.41 -2.40 -6.59
C GLN A 111 -27.78 -2.65 -5.14
N ASN A 112 -28.17 -1.60 -4.40
CA ASN A 112 -28.61 -1.68 -3.00
C ASN A 112 -27.61 -2.41 -2.09
N LEU A 113 -26.30 -2.19 -2.30
CA LEU A 113 -25.26 -2.78 -1.48
C LEU A 113 -25.29 -2.22 -0.07
N ASP A 114 -25.50 -3.08 0.92
CA ASP A 114 -25.20 -2.73 2.30
C ASP A 114 -23.70 -2.97 2.55
N MET A 115 -22.98 -1.89 2.84
CA MET A 115 -21.54 -1.95 3.16
C MET A 115 -21.38 -1.68 4.64
N GLU A 116 -20.57 -2.51 5.30
CA GLU A 116 -20.20 -2.28 6.68
C GLU A 116 -19.47 -0.94 6.83
N THR A 117 -19.65 -0.31 7.99
CA THR A 117 -18.97 0.95 8.32
C THR A 117 -17.46 0.77 8.16
N ILE A 118 -16.83 1.69 7.43
CA ILE A 118 -15.39 1.67 7.20
C ILE A 118 -14.61 1.63 8.52
N MET A 119 -13.67 0.70 8.62
CA MET A 119 -12.78 0.57 9.76
C MET A 119 -11.71 1.67 9.73
N GLY A 120 -11.98 2.75 10.47
CA GLY A 120 -11.08 3.89 10.66
C GLY A 120 -9.98 3.64 11.70
N MET A 121 -9.10 4.62 11.86
CA MET A 121 -7.99 4.67 12.82
C MET A 121 -8.26 5.73 13.88
N GLU A 122 -7.99 5.43 15.14
CA GLU A 122 -8.17 6.39 16.23
C GLU A 122 -7.15 7.54 16.15
N ASP A 123 -5.86 7.20 16.04
CA ASP A 123 -4.78 8.14 15.74
C ASP A 123 -4.26 7.91 14.31
N PRO A 124 -4.69 8.72 13.31
CA PRO A 124 -4.39 8.49 11.90
C PRO A 124 -2.98 8.96 11.48
N TYR A 125 -2.00 8.86 12.39
CA TYR A 125 -0.61 9.28 12.22
C TYR A 125 0.37 8.24 12.77
N HIS A 126 1.66 8.37 12.45
CA HIS A 126 2.76 7.54 12.94
C HIS A 126 2.59 6.02 12.78
N TYR A 127 1.78 5.58 11.81
CA TYR A 127 1.41 4.18 11.63
C TYR A 127 2.33 3.40 10.67
N ARG A 128 3.16 4.08 9.86
CA ARG A 128 3.96 3.43 8.83
C ARG A 128 5.20 2.76 9.41
N ASN A 129 5.21 1.43 9.34
CA ASN A 129 6.34 0.56 9.70
C ASN A 129 7.43 0.50 8.63
N LYS A 130 7.20 1.06 7.44
CA LYS A 130 8.15 1.07 6.33
C LYS A 130 8.11 2.39 5.58
N ALA A 131 9.29 2.94 5.30
CA ALA A 131 9.45 4.11 4.44
C ALA A 131 10.65 3.93 3.51
N GLN A 132 10.55 4.54 2.33
CA GLN A 132 11.60 4.56 1.32
C GLN A 132 11.86 6.02 0.95
N PHE A 133 13.06 6.49 1.27
CA PHE A 133 13.44 7.87 1.12
C PHE A 133 14.43 8.01 -0.05
N PRO A 134 14.03 8.57 -1.20
CA PRO A 134 14.99 8.93 -2.24
C PRO A 134 16.01 9.93 -1.72
N VAL A 135 17.25 9.77 -2.15
CA VAL A 135 18.35 10.68 -1.82
C VAL A 135 18.78 11.40 -3.08
N GLY A 136 18.93 12.72 -2.99
CA GLY A 136 19.32 13.56 -4.12
C GLY A 136 20.01 14.84 -3.67
N LYS A 137 20.14 15.79 -4.60
CA LYS A 137 20.64 17.14 -4.30
C LYS A 137 19.56 18.17 -4.52
N ASN A 138 19.53 19.18 -3.67
CA ASN A 138 18.74 20.38 -3.92
C ASN A 138 19.44 21.29 -4.95
N LYS A 139 18.84 22.43 -5.28
CA LYS A 139 19.40 23.40 -6.24
C LYS A 139 20.73 24.00 -5.80
N ASP A 140 21.01 24.03 -4.50
CA ASP A 140 22.26 24.54 -3.91
C ASP A 140 23.36 23.47 -3.84
N GLY A 141 23.08 22.25 -4.34
CA GLY A 141 24.01 21.13 -4.32
C GLY A 141 24.09 20.38 -2.99
N LYS A 142 23.30 20.75 -1.98
CA LYS A 142 23.21 20.06 -0.69
C LYS A 142 22.51 18.72 -0.84
N ILE A 143 23.00 17.69 -0.15
CA ILE A 143 22.37 16.36 -0.11
C ILE A 143 21.08 16.46 0.71
N ILE A 144 19.97 16.05 0.10
CA ILE A 144 18.64 16.05 0.71
C ILE A 144 17.98 14.68 0.59
N THR A 145 17.04 14.41 1.48
CA THR A 145 16.24 13.19 1.49
C THR A 145 14.84 13.49 1.98
N GLY A 146 13.86 12.70 1.54
CA GLY A 146 12.47 12.89 1.92
C GLY A 146 11.54 12.14 1.00
N PHE A 147 10.58 12.81 0.38
CA PHE A 147 9.63 12.19 -0.54
C PHE A 147 9.51 12.99 -1.82
N TYR A 148 9.12 12.33 -2.90
CA TYR A 148 8.83 13.03 -4.14
C TYR A 148 7.60 13.93 -4.02
N ALA A 149 7.66 15.11 -4.63
CA ALA A 149 6.50 15.96 -4.85
C ALA A 149 5.51 15.27 -5.80
N GLY A 150 4.21 15.48 -5.56
CA GLY A 150 3.15 14.76 -6.28
C GLY A 150 3.32 14.80 -7.80
N ARG A 151 3.31 13.61 -8.43
CA ARG A 151 3.47 13.39 -9.89
C ARG A 151 4.81 13.90 -10.47
N THR A 152 5.88 13.95 -9.68
CA THR A 152 7.23 14.32 -10.12
C THR A 152 8.30 13.44 -9.46
N HIS A 153 9.57 13.56 -9.88
CA HIS A 153 10.74 13.02 -9.17
C HIS A 153 11.53 14.12 -8.42
N SER A 154 10.92 15.28 -8.13
CA SER A 154 11.55 16.31 -7.29
C SER A 154 11.40 15.92 -5.82
N ILE A 155 12.52 15.81 -5.11
CA ILE A 155 12.53 15.48 -3.68
C ILE A 155 12.15 16.72 -2.87
N ILE A 156 11.15 16.57 -2.00
CA ILE A 156 10.84 17.50 -0.92
C ILE A 156 11.65 17.06 0.29
N ASP A 157 12.58 17.91 0.73
CA ASP A 157 13.43 17.66 1.90
C ASP A 157 12.54 17.52 3.14
N ASN A 158 12.48 16.30 3.69
CA ASN A 158 11.70 15.99 4.87
C ASN A 158 12.17 14.71 5.53
N ARG A 159 12.76 14.85 6.71
CA ARG A 159 13.20 13.72 7.52
C ARG A 159 12.18 13.32 8.59
N GLU A 160 11.16 14.14 8.80
CA GLU A 160 10.11 13.96 9.82
C GLU A 160 8.75 13.77 9.16
N CYS A 161 8.50 12.57 8.66
CA CYS A 161 7.19 12.22 8.14
C CYS A 161 6.25 11.87 9.29
N ILE A 162 5.18 12.66 9.48
CA ILE A 162 4.17 12.38 10.52
C ILE A 162 3.36 11.10 10.28
N LEU A 163 3.50 10.44 9.13
CA LEU A 163 2.95 9.10 8.92
C LEU A 163 3.91 7.98 9.31
N GLY A 164 5.22 8.26 9.34
CA GLY A 164 6.25 7.28 9.70
C GLY A 164 6.59 7.34 11.18
N VAL A 165 7.28 6.30 11.64
CA VAL A 165 7.88 6.28 12.99
C VAL A 165 8.91 7.41 13.15
N LYS A 166 9.04 7.92 14.37
CA LYS A 166 9.90 9.08 14.68
C LYS A 166 11.39 8.77 14.49
N GLN A 167 11.77 7.53 14.74
CA GLN A 167 13.15 7.04 14.63
C GLN A 167 13.73 7.12 13.22
N ASN A 168 12.88 7.21 12.18
CA ASN A 168 13.34 7.42 10.81
C ASN A 168 14.30 8.61 10.70
N LYS A 169 14.03 9.68 11.46
CA LYS A 169 14.83 10.91 11.42
C LYS A 169 16.30 10.64 11.76
N GLU A 170 16.55 9.88 12.82
CA GLU A 170 17.92 9.61 13.29
C GLU A 170 18.71 8.80 12.27
N VAL A 171 18.10 7.77 11.70
CA VAL A 171 18.72 6.99 10.61
C VAL A 171 19.07 7.89 9.42
N LEU A 172 18.12 8.73 8.99
CA LEU A 172 18.34 9.64 7.86
C LEU A 172 19.47 10.64 8.15
N ASP A 173 19.52 11.20 9.36
CA ASP A 173 20.58 12.12 9.76
C ASP A 173 21.96 11.45 9.75
N ARG A 174 22.07 10.23 10.27
CA ARG A 174 23.33 9.46 10.28
C ARG A 174 23.78 9.08 8.88
N VAL A 175 22.88 8.59 8.02
CA VAL A 175 23.23 8.23 6.63
C VAL A 175 23.63 9.47 5.82
N ILE A 176 22.88 10.58 5.92
CA ILE A 176 23.22 11.80 5.19
C ILE A 176 24.53 12.41 5.71
N GLY A 177 24.73 12.46 7.03
CA GLY A 177 25.99 12.91 7.62
C GLY A 177 27.18 12.05 7.20
N HIS A 178 27.00 10.73 7.07
CA HIS A 178 28.01 9.83 6.51
C HIS A 178 28.32 10.16 5.05
N MET A 179 27.29 10.39 4.23
CA MET A 179 27.48 10.77 2.83
C MET A 179 28.26 12.09 2.70
N GLU A 180 27.94 13.09 3.53
CA GLU A 180 28.65 14.37 3.55
C GLU A 180 30.11 14.20 3.99
N LYS A 181 30.36 13.49 5.10
CA LYS A 181 31.70 13.26 5.68
C LYS A 181 32.63 12.50 4.75
N TYR A 182 32.12 11.50 4.03
CA TYR A 182 32.92 10.64 3.14
C TYR A 182 32.70 10.95 1.66
N HIS A 183 32.13 12.11 1.33
CA HIS A 183 31.91 12.62 -0.03
C HIS A 183 31.14 11.67 -0.96
N VAL A 184 30.23 10.86 -0.40
CA VAL A 184 29.40 9.91 -1.14
C VAL A 184 28.30 10.66 -1.89
N GLN A 185 28.28 10.52 -3.22
CA GLN A 185 27.29 11.21 -4.04
C GLN A 185 25.95 10.46 -4.08
N PRO A 186 24.80 11.16 -3.99
CA PRO A 186 23.51 10.56 -4.31
C PRO A 186 23.43 10.22 -5.80
N TYR A 187 22.57 9.27 -6.13
CA TYR A 187 22.31 8.88 -7.51
C TYR A 187 21.52 9.96 -8.26
N ASP A 188 21.97 10.24 -9.48
CA ASP A 188 21.34 11.18 -10.39
C ASP A 188 20.71 10.39 -11.55
N GLU A 189 19.38 10.40 -11.64
CA GLU A 189 18.63 9.66 -12.65
C GLU A 189 18.85 10.15 -14.09
N ALA A 190 19.24 11.42 -14.27
CA ALA A 190 19.46 12.02 -15.58
C ALA A 190 20.81 11.58 -16.16
N THR A 191 21.84 11.49 -15.32
CA THR A 191 23.20 11.10 -15.72
C THR A 191 23.49 9.61 -15.53
N GLY A 192 22.71 8.93 -14.67
CA GLY A 192 22.96 7.55 -14.25
C GLY A 192 24.17 7.39 -13.33
N LYS A 193 24.71 8.48 -12.78
CA LYS A 193 25.91 8.51 -11.93
C LYS A 193 25.54 8.69 -10.45
N GLY A 194 26.52 8.53 -9.57
CA GLY A 194 26.32 8.57 -8.11
C GLY A 194 26.00 7.20 -7.53
N LEU A 195 25.91 7.12 -6.21
CA LEU A 195 25.88 5.85 -5.47
C LEU A 195 24.57 5.62 -4.74
N VAL A 196 24.22 6.46 -3.76
CA VAL A 196 23.06 6.20 -2.89
C VAL A 196 21.78 6.62 -3.62
N ARG A 197 20.88 5.67 -3.89
CA ARG A 197 19.59 5.92 -4.55
C ARG A 197 18.50 6.22 -3.54
N HIS A 198 18.33 5.30 -2.59
CA HIS A 198 17.28 5.38 -1.58
C HIS A 198 17.79 4.83 -0.24
N ILE A 199 17.17 5.29 0.83
CA ILE A 199 17.29 4.72 2.17
C ILE A 199 15.93 4.09 2.48
N MET A 200 15.89 2.77 2.64
CA MET A 200 14.69 2.08 3.10
C MET A 200 14.84 1.75 4.59
N ILE A 201 13.82 2.09 5.36
CA ILE A 201 13.76 1.80 6.79
C ILE A 201 12.52 0.94 7.04
N ARG A 202 12.67 -0.09 7.86
CA ARG A 202 11.55 -0.82 8.48
C ARG A 202 11.67 -0.79 10.00
N TYR A 203 10.53 -0.84 10.67
CA TYR A 203 10.41 -0.81 12.12
C TYR A 203 9.34 -1.81 12.56
N GLY A 204 9.67 -2.72 13.48
CA GLY A 204 8.70 -3.61 14.11
C GLY A 204 8.00 -2.89 15.25
N PHE A 205 6.67 -2.75 15.19
CA PHE A 205 5.93 -1.99 16.21
C PHE A 205 5.80 -2.74 17.54
N HIS A 206 5.83 -4.08 17.52
CA HIS A 206 5.70 -4.89 18.74
C HIS A 206 7.04 -5.25 19.36
N THR A 207 8.11 -5.22 18.58
CA THR A 207 9.44 -5.71 18.95
C THR A 207 10.48 -4.59 19.07
N ASP A 208 10.15 -3.39 18.59
CA ASP A 208 11.07 -2.26 18.41
C ASP A 208 12.29 -2.59 17.53
N GLU A 209 12.22 -3.64 16.70
CA GLU A 209 13.32 -3.99 15.81
C GLU A 209 13.39 -3.07 14.59
N MET A 210 14.59 -2.59 14.26
CA MET A 210 14.81 -1.69 13.13
C MET A 210 15.75 -2.26 12.09
N MET A 211 15.33 -2.10 10.84
CA MET A 211 16.12 -2.43 9.66
C MET A 211 16.41 -1.18 8.84
N VAL A 212 17.67 -1.06 8.41
CA VAL A 212 18.11 -0.12 7.39
C VAL A 212 18.64 -0.87 6.18
N CYS A 213 18.08 -0.57 5.01
CA CYS A 213 18.54 -1.08 3.73
C CYS A 213 18.91 0.09 2.82
N LEU A 214 20.19 0.15 2.46
CA LEU A 214 20.70 1.16 1.52
C LEU A 214 20.59 0.65 0.10
N ILE A 215 19.84 1.35 -0.74
CA ILE A 215 19.70 1.02 -2.16
C ILE A 215 20.81 1.75 -2.91
N LEU A 216 21.75 1.00 -3.47
CA LEU A 216 22.96 1.55 -4.08
C LEU A 216 23.06 1.24 -5.57
N ASN A 217 23.53 2.23 -6.34
CA ASN A 217 24.06 2.06 -7.68
C ASN A 217 25.53 1.57 -7.62
N GLY A 218 25.76 0.49 -6.88
CA GLY A 218 27.11 0.00 -6.56
C GLY A 218 27.05 -1.06 -5.45
N ASP A 219 28.16 -1.76 -5.25
CA ASP A 219 28.17 -2.92 -4.34
C ASP A 219 28.59 -2.55 -2.92
N LYS A 220 29.23 -1.40 -2.71
CA LYS A 220 29.79 -0.97 -1.42
C LYS A 220 29.60 0.51 -1.23
N ILE A 221 29.59 0.96 0.02
CA ILE A 221 29.63 2.38 0.38
C ILE A 221 30.99 2.73 1.00
N PRO A 222 31.59 3.90 0.67
CA PRO A 222 32.82 4.35 1.31
C PRO A 222 32.70 4.39 2.84
N ALA A 223 33.77 3.99 3.53
CA ALA A 223 33.82 3.92 5.00
C ALA A 223 32.69 3.11 5.65
N GLU A 224 32.25 2.02 5.00
CA GLU A 224 31.15 1.15 5.43
C GLU A 224 31.14 0.80 6.92
N LYS A 225 32.29 0.45 7.51
CA LYS A 225 32.40 0.12 8.94
C LYS A 225 31.96 1.28 9.84
N ALA A 226 32.36 2.51 9.51
CA ALA A 226 32.00 3.69 10.28
C ALA A 226 30.49 4.01 10.18
N LEU A 227 29.87 3.74 9.02
CA LEU A 227 28.42 3.86 8.88
C LEU A 227 27.69 2.84 9.74
N VAL A 228 28.13 1.59 9.68
CA VAL A 228 27.56 0.49 10.49
C VAL A 228 27.68 0.83 11.98
N GLU A 229 28.87 1.18 12.46
CA GLU A 229 29.10 1.57 13.86
C GLU A 229 28.17 2.73 14.27
N SER A 230 28.05 3.77 13.43
CA SER A 230 27.15 4.88 13.73
C SER A 230 25.68 4.47 13.77
N LEU A 231 25.23 3.57 12.89
CA LEU A 231 23.83 3.11 12.88
C LEU A 231 23.54 2.18 14.06
N CYS A 232 24.52 1.40 14.52
CA CYS A 232 24.38 0.54 15.70
C CYS A 232 24.30 1.31 17.02
N GLU A 233 24.56 2.63 17.02
CA GLU A 233 24.26 3.48 18.18
C GLU A 233 22.75 3.70 18.39
N ILE A 234 21.92 3.42 17.38
CA ILE A 234 20.46 3.42 17.51
C ILE A 234 20.06 2.14 18.25
N PRO A 235 19.46 2.21 19.46
CA PRO A 235 19.18 1.05 20.29
C PRO A 235 18.31 -0.02 19.59
N GLU A 236 17.38 0.41 18.76
CA GLU A 236 16.45 -0.44 18.00
C GLU A 236 17.11 -1.18 16.81
N MET A 237 18.35 -0.84 16.43
CA MET A 237 18.98 -1.38 15.23
C MET A 237 19.26 -2.88 15.34
N THR A 238 18.69 -3.68 14.45
CA THR A 238 18.93 -5.14 14.38
C THR A 238 19.38 -5.62 12.99
N SER A 239 19.17 -4.83 11.94
CA SER A 239 19.49 -5.22 10.57
C SER A 239 20.03 -4.05 9.74
N ILE A 240 21.24 -4.21 9.18
CA ILE A 240 21.80 -3.26 8.23
C ILE A 240 22.18 -4.00 6.95
N THR A 241 21.62 -3.59 5.82
CA THR A 241 21.80 -4.25 4.53
C THR A 241 22.08 -3.26 3.40
N ILE A 242 22.71 -3.74 2.33
CA ILE A 242 22.78 -3.07 1.03
C ILE A 242 21.96 -3.87 0.03
N ASN A 243 21.11 -3.17 -0.71
CA ASN A 243 20.46 -3.70 -1.90
C ASN A 243 21.08 -3.05 -3.14
N VAL A 244 21.60 -3.86 -4.06
CA VAL A 244 22.31 -3.36 -5.25
C VAL A 244 21.32 -3.20 -6.40
N ASN A 245 21.13 -1.97 -6.85
CA ASN A 245 20.33 -1.65 -8.02
C ASN A 245 21.07 -0.70 -8.96
N LYS A 246 21.72 -1.28 -9.97
CA LYS A 246 22.44 -0.57 -11.04
C LYS A 246 21.57 -0.28 -12.28
N LYS A 247 20.31 -0.70 -12.28
CA LYS A 247 19.39 -0.59 -13.43
C LYS A 247 18.80 0.83 -13.49
N ARG A 248 18.75 1.42 -14.68
CA ARG A 248 18.13 2.74 -14.91
C ARG A 248 16.63 2.60 -15.17
N ASN A 249 15.88 2.35 -14.11
CA ASN A 249 14.42 2.24 -14.13
C ASN A 249 13.82 2.73 -12.81
N ASN A 250 12.49 2.72 -12.72
CA ASN A 250 11.73 3.17 -11.55
C ASN A 250 11.58 2.08 -10.47
N VAL A 251 12.12 0.87 -10.70
CA VAL A 251 12.11 -0.18 -9.68
C VAL A 251 13.16 0.20 -8.64
N ILE A 252 12.75 0.34 -7.38
CA ILE A 252 13.64 0.79 -6.30
C ILE A 252 14.59 -0.33 -5.89
N LEU A 253 14.07 -1.52 -5.61
CA LEU A 253 14.85 -2.65 -5.14
C LEU A 253 15.44 -3.45 -6.31
N GLY A 254 16.73 -3.74 -6.23
CA GLY A 254 17.40 -4.73 -7.07
C GLY A 254 17.26 -6.15 -6.52
N ASP A 255 17.89 -7.09 -7.21
CA ASP A 255 17.83 -8.54 -6.96
C ASP A 255 18.95 -9.04 -6.02
N GLN A 256 19.98 -8.22 -5.79
CA GLN A 256 21.10 -8.57 -4.92
C GLN A 256 21.01 -7.85 -3.56
N LEU A 257 21.11 -8.63 -2.49
CA LEU A 257 21.12 -8.15 -1.11
C LEU A 257 22.42 -8.59 -0.42
N ARG A 258 23.07 -7.67 0.30
CA ARG A 258 24.22 -7.96 1.15
C ARG A 258 23.94 -7.53 2.58
N LEU A 259 24.04 -8.46 3.51
CA LEU A 259 24.02 -8.17 4.94
C LEU A 259 25.34 -7.48 5.34
N LEU A 260 25.23 -6.35 6.02
CA LEU A 260 26.39 -5.63 6.59
C LEU A 260 26.56 -5.94 8.07
N TRP A 261 25.44 -6.01 8.81
CA TRP A 261 25.46 -6.22 10.24
C TRP A 261 24.11 -6.74 10.74
N GLY A 262 24.14 -7.54 11.81
CA GLY A 262 22.96 -8.04 12.48
C GLY A 262 22.26 -9.17 11.71
N GLN A 263 20.94 -9.07 11.59
CA GLN A 263 20.10 -10.06 10.92
C GLN A 263 19.75 -9.64 9.49
N SER A 264 19.38 -10.60 8.63
CA SER A 264 18.90 -10.32 7.27
C SER A 264 17.40 -9.96 7.21
N TYR A 265 16.74 -9.91 8.37
CA TYR A 265 15.32 -9.61 8.57
C TYR A 265 15.14 -8.81 9.86
N ILE A 266 13.92 -8.33 10.09
CA ILE A 266 13.41 -7.97 11.42
C ILE A 266 12.24 -8.87 11.76
N THR A 267 11.90 -8.98 13.03
CA THR A 267 10.71 -9.67 13.52
C THR A 267 9.66 -8.65 13.94
N ASP A 268 8.40 -8.83 13.56
CA ASP A 268 7.25 -8.08 14.09
C ASP A 268 6.00 -8.99 14.08
N SER A 269 4.93 -8.57 14.72
CA SER A 269 3.71 -9.37 14.87
C SER A 269 2.47 -8.71 14.29
N ILE A 270 1.49 -9.53 13.90
CA ILE A 270 0.11 -9.11 13.63
C ILE A 270 -0.80 -10.00 14.46
N GLY A 271 -1.50 -9.43 15.44
CA GLY A 271 -2.13 -10.21 16.50
C GLY A 271 -1.10 -11.13 17.15
N ASP A 272 -1.43 -12.41 17.28
CA ASP A 272 -0.58 -13.40 17.96
C ASP A 272 0.46 -14.09 17.06
N ILE A 273 0.51 -13.75 15.76
CA ILE A 273 1.47 -14.35 14.81
C ILE A 273 2.68 -13.45 14.61
N SER A 274 3.87 -14.02 14.75
CA SER A 274 5.15 -13.36 14.52
C SER A 274 5.66 -13.61 13.09
N TYR A 275 6.29 -12.61 12.49
CA TYR A 275 6.80 -12.68 11.12
C TYR A 275 8.22 -12.16 11.03
N GLN A 276 9.09 -12.93 10.39
CA GLN A 276 10.36 -12.45 9.86
C GLN A 276 10.11 -11.70 8.54
N ILE A 277 10.56 -10.46 8.52
CA ILE A 277 10.31 -9.50 7.46
C ILE A 277 11.67 -9.11 6.86
N SER A 278 11.96 -9.61 5.66
CA SER A 278 13.19 -9.25 4.94
C SER A 278 13.05 -7.89 4.20
N PRO A 279 14.16 -7.29 3.73
CA PRO A 279 14.11 -6.07 2.91
C PRO A 279 13.19 -6.20 1.69
N LEU A 280 13.21 -7.36 1.01
CA LEU A 280 12.50 -7.60 -0.24
C LEU A 280 11.04 -8.05 -0.03
N SER A 281 10.68 -8.49 1.17
CA SER A 281 9.36 -9.05 1.48
C SER A 281 8.26 -7.99 1.47
N PHE A 282 7.10 -8.29 0.88
CA PHE A 282 5.92 -7.48 1.12
C PHE A 282 5.39 -7.73 2.54
N PHE A 283 5.05 -6.65 3.23
CA PHE A 283 4.41 -6.65 4.54
C PHE A 283 3.58 -5.38 4.61
N GLN A 284 2.37 -5.47 5.17
CA GLN A 284 1.48 -4.32 5.25
C GLN A 284 2.10 -3.22 6.10
N VAL A 285 1.96 -1.97 5.64
CA VAL A 285 2.71 -0.86 6.25
C VAL A 285 2.07 -0.30 7.51
N ASN A 286 0.81 -0.64 7.78
CA ASN A 286 0.04 -0.14 8.92
C ASN A 286 -0.40 -1.34 9.78
N PRO A 287 0.39 -1.77 10.78
CA PRO A 287 0.09 -2.98 11.54
C PRO A 287 -1.27 -2.89 12.26
N ILE A 288 -1.63 -1.72 12.80
CA ILE A 288 -2.90 -1.47 13.51
C ILE A 288 -4.10 -1.74 12.60
N GLN A 289 -4.05 -1.29 11.34
CA GLN A 289 -5.14 -1.52 10.38
C GLN A 289 -5.08 -2.90 9.73
N THR A 290 -3.90 -3.51 9.69
CA THR A 290 -3.70 -4.86 9.16
C THR A 290 -4.41 -5.88 10.03
N GLU A 291 -4.29 -5.75 11.35
CA GLU A 291 -5.01 -6.61 12.29
C GLU A 291 -6.53 -6.53 12.06
N LYS A 292 -7.09 -5.33 11.85
CA LYS A 292 -8.52 -5.15 11.53
C LYS A 292 -8.92 -5.77 10.20
N LEU A 293 -8.12 -5.54 9.15
CA LEU A 293 -8.38 -6.09 7.80
C LEU A 293 -8.33 -7.62 7.81
N TYR A 294 -7.29 -8.21 8.41
CA TYR A 294 -7.11 -9.66 8.45
C TYR A 294 -8.07 -10.33 9.43
N GLY A 295 -8.40 -9.68 10.54
CA GLY A 295 -9.49 -10.08 11.44
C GLY A 295 -10.82 -10.19 10.68
N LYS A 296 -11.14 -9.19 9.84
CA LYS A 296 -12.34 -9.21 8.99
C LYS A 296 -12.27 -10.28 7.90
N ALA A 297 -11.11 -10.49 7.28
CA ALA A 297 -10.93 -11.57 6.30
C ALA A 297 -11.12 -12.97 6.94
N LEU A 298 -10.61 -13.18 8.15
CA LEU A 298 -10.80 -14.41 8.93
C LEU A 298 -12.27 -14.59 9.34
N GLU A 299 -12.93 -13.52 9.76
CA GLU A 299 -14.38 -13.52 10.05
C GLU A 299 -15.18 -13.96 8.82
N TYR A 300 -14.89 -13.38 7.66
CA TYR A 300 -15.57 -13.71 6.40
C TYR A 300 -15.24 -15.12 5.91
N ALA A 301 -14.01 -15.60 6.16
CA ALA A 301 -13.63 -16.97 5.85
C ALA A 301 -14.49 -17.98 6.62
N GLY A 302 -15.03 -17.63 7.80
CA GLY A 302 -16.04 -18.44 8.52
C GLY A 302 -15.53 -19.82 8.95
N LEU A 303 -14.25 -19.93 9.30
CA LEU A 303 -13.58 -21.21 9.56
C LEU A 303 -14.04 -21.85 10.87
N THR A 304 -14.35 -23.15 10.84
CA THR A 304 -14.75 -23.96 12.00
C THR A 304 -13.71 -24.99 12.43
N GLY A 305 -12.57 -25.07 11.74
CA GLY A 305 -11.51 -26.08 11.97
C GLY A 305 -11.57 -27.28 11.05
N ASN A 306 -12.51 -27.31 10.09
CA ASN A 306 -12.69 -28.45 9.17
C ASN A 306 -12.26 -28.12 7.74
N GLU A 307 -12.16 -26.84 7.42
CA GLU A 307 -11.97 -26.33 6.08
C GLU A 307 -10.52 -26.43 5.60
N THR A 308 -10.38 -26.79 4.33
CA THR A 308 -9.16 -26.61 3.55
C THR A 308 -9.23 -25.27 2.83
N VAL A 309 -8.28 -24.39 3.13
CA VAL A 309 -8.26 -23.01 2.60
C VAL A 309 -7.13 -22.85 1.60
N TRP A 310 -7.37 -22.09 0.54
CA TRP A 310 -6.31 -21.62 -0.35
C TRP A 310 -6.14 -20.12 -0.23
N ASP A 311 -4.93 -19.68 0.10
CA ASP A 311 -4.52 -18.27 0.14
C ASP A 311 -3.66 -17.98 -1.09
N LEU A 312 -4.24 -17.27 -2.06
CA LEU A 312 -3.59 -16.95 -3.32
C LEU A 312 -2.98 -15.55 -3.23
N TYR A 313 -1.74 -15.42 -3.71
CA TYR A 313 -0.91 -14.23 -3.53
C TYR A 313 -0.45 -14.04 -2.07
N CYS A 314 -0.10 -15.14 -1.40
CA CYS A 314 0.08 -15.17 0.06
C CYS A 314 1.31 -14.41 0.57
N GLY A 315 2.22 -13.97 -0.31
CA GLY A 315 3.45 -13.28 0.06
C GLY A 315 4.29 -14.11 1.05
N ILE A 316 4.57 -13.54 2.21
CA ILE A 316 5.31 -14.23 3.30
C ILE A 316 4.40 -15.03 4.24
N GLY A 317 3.21 -15.42 3.78
CA GLY A 317 2.23 -16.19 4.54
C GLY A 317 1.44 -15.36 5.57
N THR A 318 1.36 -14.04 5.42
CA THR A 318 0.69 -13.17 6.40
C THR A 318 -0.75 -13.60 6.68
N ILE A 319 -1.59 -13.69 5.65
CA ILE A 319 -2.96 -14.17 5.75
C ILE A 319 -2.99 -15.69 6.01
N SER A 320 -2.19 -16.47 5.26
CA SER A 320 -2.10 -17.93 5.42
C SER A 320 -1.96 -18.39 6.86
N LEU A 321 -1.00 -17.82 7.61
CA LEU A 321 -0.72 -18.21 9.00
C LEU A 321 -1.81 -17.75 9.96
N PHE A 322 -2.47 -16.62 9.66
CA PHE A 322 -3.63 -16.16 10.43
C PHE A 322 -4.84 -17.09 10.24
N LEU A 323 -5.09 -17.55 9.01
CA LEU A 323 -6.13 -18.53 8.69
C LEU A 323 -5.83 -19.91 9.31
N ALA A 324 -4.56 -20.33 9.32
CA ALA A 324 -4.13 -21.63 9.82
C ALA A 324 -4.44 -21.86 11.30
N GLN A 325 -4.59 -20.80 12.09
CA GLN A 325 -5.04 -20.90 13.49
C GLN A 325 -6.44 -21.51 13.64
N LYS A 326 -7.30 -21.40 12.60
CA LYS A 326 -8.70 -21.84 12.64
C LYS A 326 -9.10 -22.78 11.50
N ALA A 327 -8.25 -22.98 10.50
CA ALA A 327 -8.48 -23.91 9.41
C ALA A 327 -8.00 -25.33 9.77
N LYS A 328 -8.53 -26.35 9.09
CA LYS A 328 -7.92 -27.68 9.12
C LYS A 328 -6.57 -27.67 8.44
N PHE A 329 -6.49 -27.02 7.27
CA PHE A 329 -5.27 -26.95 6.46
C PHE A 329 -5.29 -25.73 5.55
N VAL A 330 -4.15 -25.08 5.33
CA VAL A 330 -4.04 -23.92 4.43
C VAL A 330 -2.96 -24.15 3.37
N ARG A 331 -3.29 -23.81 2.12
CA ARG A 331 -2.35 -23.80 0.99
C ARG A 331 -2.09 -22.39 0.53
N GLY A 332 -0.84 -21.93 0.59
CA GLY A 332 -0.43 -20.62 0.11
C GLY A 332 0.23 -20.68 -1.27
N VAL A 333 -0.07 -19.72 -2.16
CA VAL A 333 0.58 -19.60 -3.47
C VAL A 333 1.19 -18.21 -3.64
N GLU A 334 2.46 -18.13 -4.00
CA GLU A 334 3.17 -16.89 -4.27
C GLU A 334 4.20 -17.07 -5.39
N ILE A 335 4.36 -16.06 -6.25
CA ILE A 335 5.24 -16.12 -7.42
C ILE A 335 6.72 -15.92 -7.04
N VAL A 336 6.99 -15.19 -5.95
CA VAL A 336 8.34 -14.87 -5.48
C VAL A 336 8.88 -15.99 -4.59
N PRO A 337 9.92 -16.74 -5.02
CA PRO A 337 10.47 -17.86 -4.23
C PRO A 337 10.92 -17.44 -2.83
N GLN A 338 11.59 -16.29 -2.70
CA GLN A 338 12.08 -15.78 -1.42
C GLN A 338 10.95 -15.46 -0.44
N ALA A 339 9.77 -15.08 -0.94
CA ALA A 339 8.62 -14.83 -0.09
C ALA A 339 8.06 -16.14 0.47
N ILE A 340 8.05 -17.22 -0.32
CA ILE A 340 7.70 -18.56 0.15
C ILE A 340 8.72 -19.12 1.14
N ASP A 341 10.01 -18.87 0.95
CA ASP A 341 11.03 -19.25 1.94
C ASP A 341 10.76 -18.54 3.27
N ASN A 342 10.42 -17.24 3.25
CA ASN A 342 9.98 -16.53 4.46
C ASN A 342 8.67 -17.09 5.02
N ALA A 343 7.69 -17.46 4.19
CA ALA A 343 6.44 -18.03 4.64
C ALA A 343 6.64 -19.34 5.41
N ARG A 344 7.57 -20.19 4.95
CA ARG A 344 7.96 -21.44 5.65
C ARG A 344 8.67 -21.17 6.96
N GLU A 345 9.63 -20.23 6.99
CA GLU A 345 10.29 -19.84 8.23
C GLU A 345 9.31 -19.20 9.22
N ASN A 346 8.34 -18.42 8.75
CA ASN A 346 7.28 -17.86 9.58
C ASN A 346 6.35 -18.95 10.13
N ALA A 347 5.98 -19.95 9.33
CA ALA A 347 5.20 -21.09 9.81
C ALA A 347 5.93 -21.82 10.94
N LYS A 348 7.22 -22.10 10.74
CA LYS A 348 8.10 -22.73 11.74
C LYS A 348 8.25 -21.87 13.00
N LEU A 349 8.44 -20.56 12.85
CA LEU A 349 8.57 -19.60 13.96
C LEU A 349 7.35 -19.65 14.89
N ASN A 350 6.16 -19.87 14.34
CA ASN A 350 4.91 -19.92 15.09
C ASN A 350 4.46 -21.35 15.43
N GLY A 351 5.25 -22.38 15.11
CA GLY A 351 4.85 -23.78 15.32
C GLY A 351 3.61 -24.20 14.54
N ILE A 352 3.35 -23.57 13.39
CA ILE A 352 2.21 -23.85 12.53
C ILE A 352 2.61 -24.92 11.51
N GLU A 353 2.04 -26.12 11.63
CA GLU A 353 2.38 -27.28 10.80
C GLU A 353 1.31 -27.61 9.74
N ASN A 354 0.10 -27.06 9.87
CA ASN A 354 -1.04 -27.31 8.98
C ASN A 354 -1.06 -26.39 7.74
N VAL A 355 0.12 -26.08 7.20
CA VAL A 355 0.29 -25.20 6.04
C VAL A 355 1.20 -25.80 4.97
N GLU A 356 0.89 -25.53 3.72
CA GLU A 356 1.71 -25.91 2.57
C GLU A 356 1.86 -24.73 1.61
N PHE A 357 3.06 -24.52 1.09
CA PHE A 357 3.37 -23.35 0.27
C PHE A 357 3.93 -23.72 -1.10
N PHE A 358 3.34 -23.12 -2.14
CA PHE A 358 3.69 -23.33 -3.54
C PHE A 358 4.31 -22.07 -4.14
N VAL A 359 5.42 -22.26 -4.86
CA VAL A 359 6.02 -21.22 -5.68
C VAL A 359 5.42 -21.27 -7.08
N GLY A 360 4.84 -20.17 -7.54
CA GLY A 360 4.31 -20.04 -8.88
C GLY A 360 3.19 -19.00 -9.00
N LYS A 361 2.69 -18.81 -10.21
CA LYS A 361 1.53 -17.94 -10.44
C LYS A 361 0.26 -18.62 -9.96
N ALA A 362 -0.64 -17.87 -9.31
CA ALA A 362 -1.92 -18.41 -8.85
C ALA A 362 -2.74 -19.00 -10.01
N GLU A 363 -2.72 -18.33 -11.18
CA GLU A 363 -3.37 -18.76 -12.42
C GLU A 363 -2.72 -19.98 -13.11
N GLU A 364 -1.59 -20.48 -12.59
CA GLU A 364 -0.94 -21.71 -13.07
C GLU A 364 -1.00 -22.82 -12.02
N VAL A 365 -0.78 -22.50 -10.75
CA VAL A 365 -0.73 -23.46 -9.64
C VAL A 365 -2.13 -23.95 -9.27
N LEU A 366 -3.11 -23.07 -9.04
CA LEU A 366 -4.44 -23.49 -8.63
C LEU A 366 -5.11 -24.41 -9.68
N PRO A 367 -5.12 -24.08 -10.99
CA PRO A 367 -5.70 -24.99 -11.99
C PRO A 367 -4.94 -26.32 -12.08
N ARG A 368 -3.59 -26.30 -11.97
CA ARG A 368 -2.79 -27.52 -11.99
C ARG A 368 -3.17 -28.47 -10.85
N GLU A 369 -3.22 -27.97 -9.62
CA GLU A 369 -3.54 -28.80 -8.45
C GLU A 369 -4.99 -29.27 -8.46
N TYR A 370 -5.92 -28.42 -8.92
CA TYR A 370 -7.32 -28.79 -9.06
C TYR A 370 -7.56 -29.84 -10.16
N GLU A 371 -7.16 -29.53 -11.39
CA GLU A 371 -7.53 -30.33 -12.57
C GLU A 371 -6.70 -31.62 -12.70
N LYS A 372 -5.44 -31.63 -12.23
CA LYS A 372 -4.55 -32.81 -12.36
C LYS A 372 -4.48 -33.63 -11.09
N ASN A 373 -4.45 -32.99 -9.93
CA ASN A 373 -4.22 -33.68 -8.65
C ASN A 373 -5.52 -33.86 -7.85
N GLY A 374 -6.65 -33.33 -8.33
CA GLY A 374 -7.96 -33.47 -7.67
C GLY A 374 -8.04 -32.73 -6.33
N VAL A 375 -7.16 -31.74 -6.09
CA VAL A 375 -7.13 -30.98 -4.84
C VAL A 375 -8.25 -29.94 -4.83
N TYR A 376 -8.99 -29.85 -3.73
CA TYR A 376 -10.13 -28.95 -3.56
C TYR A 376 -9.88 -27.89 -2.48
N ALA A 377 -10.73 -26.86 -2.44
CA ALA A 377 -10.78 -25.82 -1.42
C ALA A 377 -12.22 -25.62 -0.93
N ASP A 378 -12.43 -25.59 0.38
CA ASP A 378 -13.73 -25.18 0.95
C ASP A 378 -13.86 -23.65 0.91
N VAL A 379 -12.72 -22.96 1.11
CA VAL A 379 -12.61 -21.50 1.09
C VAL A 379 -11.40 -21.08 0.25
N ILE A 380 -11.58 -20.06 -0.59
CA ILE A 380 -10.46 -19.39 -1.28
C ILE A 380 -10.36 -17.96 -0.76
N VAL A 381 -9.14 -17.54 -0.41
CA VAL A 381 -8.79 -16.16 -0.09
C VAL A 381 -7.86 -15.64 -1.18
N VAL A 382 -8.13 -14.44 -1.69
CA VAL A 382 -7.27 -13.77 -2.66
C VAL A 382 -6.91 -12.36 -2.18
N ASP A 383 -5.63 -11.99 -2.27
CA ASP A 383 -5.13 -10.62 -2.08
C ASP A 383 -4.25 -10.19 -3.27
N PRO A 384 -4.85 -10.02 -4.47
CA PRO A 384 -4.10 -9.81 -5.69
C PRO A 384 -3.44 -8.42 -5.74
N PRO A 385 -2.42 -8.24 -6.61
CA PRO A 385 -1.88 -6.93 -6.92
C PRO A 385 -2.96 -6.01 -7.52
N ARG A 386 -2.67 -4.70 -7.64
CA ARG A 386 -3.58 -3.66 -8.19
C ARG A 386 -4.22 -3.95 -9.56
N LYS A 387 -3.75 -4.95 -10.31
CA LYS A 387 -4.36 -5.38 -11.58
C LYS A 387 -5.58 -6.31 -11.39
N GLY A 388 -5.83 -6.78 -10.16
CA GLY A 388 -6.80 -7.82 -9.83
C GLY A 388 -6.31 -9.23 -10.15
N CYS A 389 -7.22 -10.19 -10.09
CA CYS A 389 -6.98 -11.57 -10.46
C CYS A 389 -6.86 -11.74 -11.99
N ASP A 390 -6.13 -12.77 -12.39
CA ASP A 390 -6.12 -13.22 -13.78
C ASP A 390 -7.43 -13.93 -14.14
N GLU A 391 -7.85 -13.85 -15.40
CA GLU A 391 -9.08 -14.48 -15.88
C GLU A 391 -9.05 -16.01 -15.75
N VAL A 392 -7.89 -16.64 -15.99
CA VAL A 392 -7.73 -18.09 -15.81
C VAL A 392 -7.97 -18.47 -14.35
N LEU A 393 -7.46 -17.66 -13.41
CA LEU A 393 -7.69 -17.89 -12.00
C LEU A 393 -9.18 -17.78 -11.63
N LEU A 394 -9.86 -16.71 -12.07
CA LEU A 394 -11.29 -16.51 -11.81
C LEU A 394 -12.13 -17.68 -12.34
N ASN A 395 -11.83 -18.14 -13.57
CA ASN A 395 -12.49 -19.29 -14.17
C ASN A 395 -12.24 -20.58 -13.40
N THR A 396 -11.04 -20.78 -12.85
CA THR A 396 -10.76 -21.94 -12.00
C THR A 396 -11.51 -21.88 -10.68
N ILE A 397 -11.66 -20.70 -10.05
CA ILE A 397 -12.50 -20.53 -8.85
C ILE A 397 -13.97 -20.89 -9.16
N LEU A 398 -14.49 -20.45 -10.30
CA LEU A 398 -15.85 -20.78 -10.76
C LEU A 398 -16.03 -22.27 -11.07
N LYS A 399 -15.01 -22.95 -11.60
CA LYS A 399 -15.04 -24.41 -11.81
C LYS A 399 -14.98 -25.19 -10.49
N MET A 400 -14.07 -24.77 -9.60
CA MET A 400 -13.87 -25.42 -8.31
C MET A 400 -15.10 -25.24 -7.41
N LYS A 401 -15.78 -24.08 -7.45
CA LYS A 401 -16.96 -23.77 -6.63
C LYS A 401 -16.77 -23.96 -5.11
N PRO A 402 -15.70 -23.43 -4.49
CA PRO A 402 -15.61 -23.36 -3.02
C PRO A 402 -16.88 -22.75 -2.43
N GLU A 403 -17.20 -23.08 -1.18
CA GLU A 403 -18.38 -22.53 -0.52
C GLU A 403 -18.29 -21.01 -0.37
N ARG A 404 -17.08 -20.53 -0.09
CA ARG A 404 -16.80 -19.12 0.20
C ARG A 404 -15.56 -18.64 -0.56
N VAL A 405 -15.61 -17.41 -1.03
CA VAL A 405 -14.44 -16.68 -1.53
C VAL A 405 -14.31 -15.37 -0.76
N VAL A 406 -13.15 -15.16 -0.12
CA VAL A 406 -12.81 -13.91 0.54
C VAL A 406 -11.86 -13.14 -0.37
N TYR A 407 -12.28 -11.97 -0.82
CA TYR A 407 -11.48 -11.14 -1.72
C TYR A 407 -10.99 -9.90 -0.96
N VAL A 408 -9.68 -9.80 -0.73
CA VAL A 408 -9.01 -8.62 -0.19
C VAL A 408 -8.45 -7.80 -1.36
N SER A 409 -8.60 -6.48 -1.35
CA SER A 409 -8.15 -5.65 -2.47
C SER A 409 -7.80 -4.22 -2.09
N CYS A 410 -6.68 -3.76 -2.63
CA CYS A 410 -6.22 -2.37 -2.56
C CYS A 410 -6.74 -1.48 -3.70
N ASP A 411 -7.44 -2.06 -4.69
CA ASP A 411 -8.02 -1.35 -5.84
C ASP A 411 -9.47 -1.77 -6.09
N SER A 412 -10.41 -0.91 -5.67
CA SER A 412 -11.84 -1.19 -5.77
C SER A 412 -12.38 -1.22 -7.20
N ALA A 413 -11.67 -0.67 -8.18
CA ALA A 413 -12.12 -0.73 -9.58
C ALA A 413 -11.83 -2.11 -10.19
N THR A 414 -10.64 -2.66 -9.98
CA THR A 414 -10.33 -4.03 -10.42
C THR A 414 -11.07 -5.07 -9.60
N LEU A 415 -11.26 -4.84 -8.30
CA LEU A 415 -12.15 -5.65 -7.47
C LEU A 415 -13.55 -5.73 -8.09
N ALA A 416 -14.18 -4.59 -8.39
CA ALA A 416 -15.53 -4.56 -8.96
C ALA A 416 -15.64 -5.32 -10.30
N ARG A 417 -14.60 -5.25 -11.14
CA ARG A 417 -14.51 -6.04 -12.39
C ARG A 417 -14.51 -7.54 -12.08
N ASP A 418 -13.68 -7.98 -11.14
CA ASP A 418 -13.52 -9.40 -10.83
C ASP A 418 -14.77 -9.97 -10.14
N LEU A 419 -15.37 -9.21 -9.21
CA LEU A 419 -16.63 -9.58 -8.57
C LEU A 419 -17.76 -9.72 -9.59
N LYS A 420 -17.79 -8.89 -10.64
CA LYS A 420 -18.77 -9.03 -11.72
C LYS A 420 -18.67 -10.38 -12.42
N VAL A 421 -17.45 -10.89 -12.62
CA VAL A 421 -17.21 -12.21 -13.22
C VAL A 421 -17.65 -13.31 -12.27
N LEU A 422 -17.22 -13.25 -11.00
CA LEU A 422 -17.54 -14.28 -10.00
C LEU A 422 -19.05 -14.35 -9.69
N CYS A 423 -19.72 -13.21 -9.61
CA CYS A 423 -21.15 -13.12 -9.26
C CYS A 423 -22.11 -13.30 -10.44
N ALA A 424 -21.60 -13.43 -11.66
CA ALA A 424 -22.44 -13.55 -12.86
C ALA A 424 -23.43 -14.73 -12.73
N GLU A 425 -22.96 -15.87 -12.23
CA GLU A 425 -23.77 -17.08 -12.08
C GLU A 425 -23.64 -17.70 -10.70
N ASP A 426 -22.45 -18.18 -10.32
CA ASP A 426 -22.28 -19.11 -9.19
C ASP A 426 -22.20 -18.45 -7.80
N TYR A 427 -21.84 -17.17 -7.69
CA TYR A 427 -21.65 -16.49 -6.40
C TYR A 427 -22.56 -15.30 -6.18
N GLU A 428 -22.80 -14.98 -4.93
CA GLU A 428 -23.41 -13.74 -4.47
C GLU A 428 -22.42 -12.95 -3.61
N LEU A 429 -22.43 -11.63 -3.76
CA LEU A 429 -21.67 -10.72 -2.90
C LEU A 429 -22.48 -10.51 -1.61
N VAL A 430 -22.06 -11.14 -0.52
CA VAL A 430 -22.82 -11.19 0.73
C VAL A 430 -22.48 -10.02 1.64
N ARG A 431 -21.19 -9.73 1.81
CA ARG A 431 -20.70 -8.67 2.71
C ARG A 431 -19.55 -7.91 2.10
N VAL A 432 -19.49 -6.62 2.37
CA VAL A 432 -18.41 -5.72 1.95
C VAL A 432 -18.01 -4.89 3.15
N SER A 433 -16.73 -4.94 3.50
CA SER A 433 -16.15 -4.06 4.50
C SER A 433 -14.94 -3.34 3.90
N THR A 434 -14.67 -2.13 4.39
CA THR A 434 -13.51 -1.35 3.97
C THR A 434 -12.67 -0.99 5.17
N THR A 435 -11.36 -0.84 4.96
CA THR A 435 -10.39 -0.50 5.98
C THR A 435 -9.60 0.71 5.52
N ASP A 436 -9.51 1.72 6.38
CA ASP A 436 -8.61 2.83 6.16
C ASP A 436 -7.15 2.44 6.47
N MET A 437 -6.55 1.61 5.61
CA MET A 437 -5.16 1.18 5.73
C MET A 437 -4.16 2.35 5.56
N PHE A 438 -4.57 3.40 4.84
CA PHE A 438 -3.72 4.56 4.54
C PHE A 438 -4.42 5.89 4.90
N PRO A 439 -4.58 6.19 6.20
CA PRO A 439 -5.09 7.48 6.64
C PRO A 439 -4.32 8.65 6.01
N GLN A 440 -4.97 9.80 5.81
CA GLN A 440 -4.43 10.97 5.11
C GLN A 440 -4.15 10.79 3.60
N GLY A 441 -4.24 9.57 3.07
CA GLY A 441 -4.15 9.24 1.65
C GLY A 441 -5.48 8.80 1.05
N VAL A 442 -5.52 8.62 -0.27
CA VAL A 442 -6.75 8.26 -1.02
C VAL A 442 -6.98 6.75 -1.18
N HIS A 443 -6.02 5.94 -0.73
CA HIS A 443 -6.09 4.49 -0.81
C HIS A 443 -6.98 3.94 0.32
N VAL A 444 -7.69 2.86 0.00
CA VAL A 444 -8.61 2.15 0.88
C VAL A 444 -8.49 0.67 0.55
N GLU A 445 -8.35 -0.16 1.57
CA GLU A 445 -8.40 -1.61 1.42
C GLU A 445 -9.84 -2.07 1.55
N THR A 446 -10.24 -3.07 0.79
CA THR A 446 -11.59 -3.63 0.79
C THR A 446 -11.49 -5.13 1.02
N VAL A 447 -12.43 -5.67 1.80
CA VAL A 447 -12.62 -7.11 1.94
C VAL A 447 -14.07 -7.46 1.64
N CYS A 448 -14.26 -8.44 0.76
CA CYS A 448 -15.56 -8.91 0.30
C CYS A 448 -15.73 -10.39 0.63
N LEU A 449 -16.93 -10.75 1.09
CA LEU A 449 -17.37 -12.14 1.20
C LEU A 449 -18.26 -12.47 0.01
N LEU A 450 -17.85 -13.48 -0.73
CA LEU A 450 -18.67 -14.15 -1.73
C LEU A 450 -19.11 -15.50 -1.19
N SER A 451 -20.39 -15.80 -1.31
CA SER A 451 -20.92 -17.14 -1.02
C SER A 451 -21.41 -17.78 -2.30
N LYS A 452 -21.21 -19.08 -2.44
CA LYS A 452 -21.83 -19.85 -3.51
C LYS A 452 -23.34 -19.77 -3.37
N LYS A 453 -24.05 -19.49 -4.46
CA LYS A 453 -25.52 -19.50 -4.46
C LYS A 453 -26.01 -20.91 -4.16
N CYS A 454 -26.97 -21.04 -3.25
CA CYS A 454 -27.72 -22.29 -3.13
C CYS A 454 -28.44 -22.55 -4.47
N PRO A 455 -28.41 -23.79 -5.01
CA PRO A 455 -29.27 -24.13 -6.14
C PRO A 455 -30.72 -23.85 -5.75
N VAL A 456 -31.42 -23.06 -6.57
CA VAL A 456 -32.85 -22.74 -6.41
C VAL A 456 -33.71 -23.97 -6.70
#